data_AF-A0A259ETW3-F1
#
_entry.id   AF-A0A259ETW3-F1
#
_cell.length_a   1.000
_cell.length_b   1.000
_cell.length_c   1.000
_cell.angle_alpha   90.00
_cell.angle_beta   90.00
_cell.angle_gamma   90.00
#
_symmetry.space_group_name_H-M   'P 1'
#
loop_
_entity.id
_entity.type
_entity.pdbx_description
1 polymer ?
#
loop_
_entity_poly.entity_id
_entity_poly.type
_entity_poly.pdbx_seq_one_letter_code
_entity_poly.pdbx_strand_id
1 'polypeptide(L)'
;MTLQSGLLAGLLLMLSACALPPEWPAPLARQAEPAASPLIGELARVSALSAEQRRRELAELEGARLDDARRFQLAALLERDDSVEALERSLKNLAAIGDQDARSQSLIDLMKKSLRARIEIKQLTTRNTELQNKLDQIKALEKSLQQRNAPFKTP
;
A
#
# COMPACT_ATOMS: atom_id res chain seq x y z
N MET A 1 -12.84 2.94 -47.38
CA MET A 1 -12.39 3.17 -45.99
C MET A 1 -13.59 3.09 -45.07
N THR A 2 -13.87 1.95 -44.42
CA THR A 2 -14.95 1.80 -43.41
C THR A 2 -14.87 0.41 -42.74
N LEU A 3 -13.77 0.10 -42.05
CA LEU A 3 -13.63 -1.18 -41.32
C LEU A 3 -13.14 -1.02 -39.87
N GLN A 4 -13.09 0.22 -39.35
CA GLN A 4 -12.64 0.47 -37.97
C GLN A 4 -13.78 0.66 -36.95
N SER A 5 -15.00 0.95 -37.40
CA SER A 5 -16.10 1.31 -36.49
C SER A 5 -16.72 0.12 -35.75
N GLY A 6 -16.65 -1.10 -36.30
CA GLY A 6 -17.21 -2.30 -35.66
C GLY A 6 -16.37 -2.81 -34.48
N LEU A 7 -15.06 -2.62 -34.54
CA LEU A 7 -14.12 -3.07 -33.50
C LEU A 7 -14.21 -2.21 -32.22
N LEU A 8 -14.48 -0.91 -32.36
CA LEU A 8 -14.68 -0.01 -31.23
C LEU A 8 -16.00 -0.29 -30.47
N ALA A 9 -17.07 -0.65 -31.18
CA ALA A 9 -18.34 -1.00 -30.55
C ALA A 9 -18.25 -2.31 -29.75
N GLY A 10 -17.50 -3.30 -30.24
CA GLY A 10 -17.23 -4.54 -29.51
C GLY A 10 -16.36 -4.35 -28.26
N LEU A 11 -15.39 -3.44 -28.32
CA LEU A 11 -14.54 -3.13 -27.16
C LEU A 11 -15.34 -2.41 -26.06
N LEU A 12 -16.23 -1.48 -26.41
CA LEU A 12 -17.05 -0.74 -25.45
C LEU A 12 -18.09 -1.63 -24.74
N LEU A 13 -18.61 -2.67 -25.40
CA LEU A 13 -19.52 -3.64 -24.77
C LEU A 13 -18.82 -4.53 -23.73
N MET A 14 -17.54 -4.88 -23.95
CA MET A 14 -16.76 -5.63 -22.97
C MET A 14 -16.38 -4.78 -21.74
N LEU A 15 -16.18 -3.47 -21.91
CA LEU A 15 -15.93 -2.57 -20.76
C LEU A 15 -17.19 -2.32 -19.91
N SER A 16 -18.40 -2.42 -20.48
CA SER A 16 -19.64 -2.27 -19.72
C SER A 16 -19.98 -3.49 -18.83
N ALA A 17 -19.34 -4.64 -19.05
CA ALA A 17 -19.53 -5.83 -18.21
C ALA A 17 -18.80 -5.73 -16.85
N CYS A 18 -17.88 -4.77 -16.69
CA CYS A 18 -17.21 -4.49 -15.41
C CYS A 18 -17.82 -3.29 -14.66
N ALA A 19 -18.90 -2.69 -15.18
CA ALA A 19 -19.56 -1.51 -14.61
C ALA A 19 -20.93 -1.83 -13.98
N LEU A 20 -21.19 -3.10 -13.64
CA LEU A 20 -22.33 -3.44 -12.80
C LEU A 20 -21.94 -3.16 -11.34
N PRO A 21 -22.49 -2.12 -10.68
CA PRO A 21 -22.41 -2.07 -9.22
C PRO A 21 -23.13 -3.31 -8.71
N PRO A 22 -22.58 -4.08 -7.75
CA PRO A 22 -23.39 -5.08 -7.07
C PRO A 22 -24.56 -4.33 -6.43
N GLU A 23 -25.79 -4.61 -6.90
CA GLU A 23 -27.00 -4.24 -6.19
C GLU A 23 -26.88 -4.87 -4.80
N TRP A 24 -26.64 -4.04 -3.79
CA TRP A 24 -26.72 -4.46 -2.41
C TRP A 24 -28.18 -4.86 -2.17
N PRO A 25 -28.48 -6.10 -1.80
CA PRO A 25 -29.81 -6.41 -1.33
C PRO A 25 -30.06 -5.54 -0.09
N ALA A 26 -31.23 -4.89 -0.06
CA ALA A 26 -31.75 -4.21 1.11
C ALA A 26 -31.56 -5.11 2.35
N PRO A 27 -31.29 -4.53 3.54
CA PRO A 27 -30.89 -5.30 4.72
C PRO A 27 -32.04 -6.17 5.21
N LEU A 28 -32.13 -7.38 4.65
CA LEU A 28 -32.96 -8.45 5.18
C LEU A 28 -32.30 -8.95 6.45
N ALA A 29 -33.01 -8.72 7.54
CA ALA A 29 -33.03 -9.53 8.75
C ALA A 29 -31.69 -10.19 9.11
N ARG A 30 -30.91 -9.45 9.93
CA ARG A 30 -30.07 -9.93 11.04
C ARG A 30 -30.07 -11.46 11.17
N GLN A 31 -29.38 -12.15 10.26
CA GLN A 31 -28.91 -13.50 10.51
C GLN A 31 -27.67 -13.31 11.37
N ALA A 32 -27.69 -13.93 12.54
CA ALA A 32 -26.54 -14.00 13.42
C ALA A 32 -25.44 -14.78 12.71
N GLU A 33 -24.64 -14.06 11.92
CA GLU A 33 -23.35 -14.52 11.42
C GLU A 33 -22.51 -14.99 12.61
N PRO A 34 -21.75 -16.09 12.48
CA PRO A 34 -20.80 -16.48 13.51
C PRO A 34 -19.82 -15.32 13.65
N ALA A 35 -19.89 -14.62 14.79
CA ALA A 35 -19.25 -13.33 15.05
C ALA A 35 -17.95 -13.17 14.24
N ALA A 36 -18.02 -12.44 13.13
CA ALA A 36 -16.84 -12.15 12.34
C ALA A 36 -15.79 -11.55 13.28
N SER A 37 -14.53 -12.02 13.19
CA SER A 37 -13.47 -11.53 14.07
C SER A 37 -13.52 -10.00 14.09
N PRO A 38 -13.59 -9.36 15.27
CA PRO A 38 -13.77 -7.92 15.37
C PRO A 38 -12.70 -7.17 14.58
N LEU A 39 -11.49 -7.74 14.46
CA LEU A 39 -10.38 -7.17 13.68
C LEU A 39 -10.68 -7.06 12.18
N ILE A 40 -11.45 -7.98 11.60
CA ILE A 40 -11.81 -7.90 10.17
C ILE A 40 -12.79 -6.74 9.94
N GLY A 41 -13.77 -6.59 10.84
CA GLY A 41 -14.70 -5.45 10.81
C GLY A 41 -13.99 -4.12 10.98
N GLU A 42 -13.03 -4.06 11.91
CA GLU A 42 -12.19 -2.88 12.14
C GLU A 42 -11.34 -2.54 10.91
N LEU A 43 -10.73 -3.54 10.25
CA LEU A 43 -9.96 -3.32 9.03
C LEU A 43 -10.83 -2.78 7.89
N ALA A 44 -12.06 -3.30 7.75
CA ALA A 44 -13.02 -2.80 6.77
C ALA A 44 -13.48 -1.36 7.07
N ARG A 45 -13.63 -0.98 8.34
CA ARG A 45 -13.91 0.41 8.70
C ARG A 45 -12.74 1.32 8.35
N VAL A 46 -11.52 0.94 8.75
CA VAL A 46 -10.30 1.74 8.53
C VAL A 46 -10.02 1.93 7.03
N SER A 47 -10.31 0.93 6.20
CA SER A 47 -10.14 1.04 4.75
C SER A 47 -11.12 2.04 4.12
N ALA A 48 -12.33 2.17 4.68
CA ALA A 48 -13.36 3.10 4.22
C ALA A 48 -13.13 4.56 4.66
N LEU A 49 -12.20 4.85 5.59
CA LEU A 49 -11.94 6.20 6.08
C LEU A 49 -11.34 7.13 5.01
N SER A 50 -11.79 8.39 5.02
CA SER A 50 -11.15 9.48 4.28
C SER A 50 -9.77 9.83 4.87
N ALA A 51 -8.97 10.59 4.12
CA ALA A 51 -7.65 11.01 4.59
C ALA A 51 -7.75 11.92 5.83
N GLU A 52 -8.71 12.83 5.87
CA GLU A 52 -8.95 13.73 7.00
C GLU A 52 -9.43 12.97 8.24
N GLN A 53 -10.34 12.00 8.07
CA GLN A 53 -10.80 11.15 9.16
C GLN A 53 -9.67 10.30 9.72
N ARG A 54 -8.85 9.72 8.84
CA ARG A 54 -7.68 8.95 9.25
C ARG A 54 -6.72 9.77 10.10
N ARG A 55 -6.39 11.00 9.69
CA ARG A 55 -5.49 11.88 10.45
C ARG A 55 -6.04 12.20 11.84
N ARG A 56 -7.36 12.38 11.96
CA ARG A 56 -8.02 12.61 13.26
C ARG A 56 -7.94 11.38 14.14
N GLU A 57 -8.30 10.20 13.62
CA GLU A 57 -8.22 8.95 14.37
C GLU A 57 -6.79 8.61 14.79
N LEU A 58 -5.81 8.86 13.91
CA LEU A 58 -4.39 8.71 14.26
C LEU A 58 -4.00 9.61 15.43
N ALA A 59 -4.37 10.89 15.40
CA ALA A 59 -4.06 11.83 16.48
C ALA A 59 -4.73 11.45 17.80
N GLU A 60 -5.93 10.85 17.78
CA GLU A 60 -6.61 10.37 18.98
C GLU A 60 -5.94 9.12 19.59
N LEU A 61 -5.36 8.27 18.75
CA LEU A 61 -4.69 7.05 19.18
C LEU A 61 -3.22 7.30 19.56
N GLU A 62 -2.61 8.39 19.08
CA GLU A 62 -1.26 8.81 19.44
C GLU A 62 -1.19 9.29 20.89
N GLY A 63 -0.52 8.52 21.75
CA GLY A 63 -0.28 8.88 23.16
C GLY A 63 -1.28 8.29 24.16
N ALA A 64 -2.32 7.59 23.71
CA ALA A 64 -3.22 6.85 24.58
C ALA A 64 -2.63 5.51 25.03
N ARG A 65 -3.04 5.01 26.21
CA ARG A 65 -2.79 3.61 26.59
C ARG A 65 -3.72 2.72 25.77
N LEU A 66 -3.15 2.03 24.78
CA LEU A 66 -3.91 1.20 23.83
C LEU A 66 -4.10 -0.22 24.36
N ASP A 67 -5.29 -0.77 24.14
CA ASP A 67 -5.57 -2.21 24.20
C ASP A 67 -5.21 -2.87 22.85
N ASP A 68 -5.33 -4.20 22.76
CA ASP A 68 -4.94 -4.94 21.56
C ASP A 68 -5.77 -4.58 20.33
N ALA A 69 -7.06 -4.30 20.51
CA ALA A 69 -7.94 -3.85 19.44
C ALA A 69 -7.53 -2.48 18.90
N ARG A 70 -7.25 -1.50 19.77
CA ARG A 70 -6.77 -0.17 19.36
C ARG A 70 -5.35 -0.22 18.79
N ARG A 71 -4.49 -1.13 19.24
CA ARG A 71 -3.17 -1.38 18.62
C ARG A 71 -3.32 -1.89 17.19
N PHE A 72 -4.26 -2.80 16.95
CA PHE A 72 -4.57 -3.28 15.61
C PHE A 72 -5.11 -2.14 14.73
N GLN A 73 -6.06 -1.34 15.23
CA GLN A 73 -6.58 -0.17 14.53
C GLN A 73 -5.46 0.82 14.17
N LEU A 74 -4.61 1.18 15.14
CA LEU A 74 -3.48 2.08 14.92
C LEU A 74 -2.53 1.53 13.85
N ALA A 75 -2.22 0.23 13.90
CA ALA A 75 -1.39 -0.42 12.89
C ALA A 75 -2.01 -0.34 11.49
N ALA A 76 -3.32 -0.57 11.37
CA ALA A 76 -4.05 -0.47 10.10
C ALA A 76 -4.12 0.97 9.56
N LEU A 77 -4.21 1.97 10.44
CA LEU A 77 -4.17 3.38 10.03
C LEU A 77 -2.77 3.78 9.52
N LEU A 78 -1.71 3.39 10.24
CA LEU A 78 -0.32 3.68 9.89
C LEU A 78 0.13 2.99 8.59
N GLU A 79 -0.43 1.82 8.28
CA GLU A 79 -0.19 1.08 7.04
C GLU A 79 -0.48 1.92 5.78
N ARG A 80 -1.43 2.85 5.87
CA ARG A 80 -1.87 3.71 4.76
C ARG A 80 -1.04 4.97 4.55
N ASP A 81 -0.16 5.33 5.49
CA ASP A 81 0.70 6.52 5.38
C ASP A 81 1.96 6.26 4.53
N ASP A 82 2.20 4.99 4.14
CA ASP A 82 3.19 4.53 3.17
C ASP A 82 4.63 5.07 3.35
N SER A 83 4.98 5.58 4.54
CA SER A 83 6.35 5.89 4.93
C SER A 83 7.00 4.69 5.61
N VAL A 84 8.30 4.51 5.46
CA VAL A 84 9.02 3.36 6.05
C VAL A 84 8.84 3.37 7.57
N GLU A 85 8.92 4.55 8.19
CA GLU A 85 8.77 4.74 9.62
C GLU A 85 7.36 4.41 10.12
N ALA A 86 6.32 4.72 9.33
CA ALA A 86 4.94 4.35 9.67
C ALA A 86 4.72 2.84 9.54
N LEU A 87 5.28 2.21 8.51
CA LEU A 87 5.21 0.75 8.33
C LEU A 87 5.93 0.00 9.47
N GLU A 88 7.11 0.48 9.89
CA GLU A 88 7.85 -0.07 11.03
C GLU A 88 7.10 0.12 12.35
N ARG A 89 6.51 1.30 12.57
CA ARG A 89 5.64 1.55 13.73
C ARG A 89 4.40 0.66 13.72
N SER A 90 3.79 0.43 12.56
CA SER A 90 2.68 -0.51 12.39
C SER A 90 3.09 -1.93 12.80
N LEU A 91 4.25 -2.41 12.31
CA LEU A 91 4.79 -3.71 12.72
C LEU A 91 5.03 -3.83 14.23
N LYS A 92 5.55 -2.77 14.85
CA LYS A 92 5.77 -2.73 16.30
C LYS A 92 4.46 -2.85 17.08
N ASN A 93 3.41 -2.15 16.65
CA ASN A 93 2.09 -2.26 17.27
C ASN A 93 1.51 -3.67 17.15
N LEU A 94 1.63 -4.30 15.97
CA LEU A 94 1.17 -5.68 15.77
C LEU A 94 1.97 -6.74 16.53
N ALA A 95 3.25 -6.47 16.82
CA ALA A 95 4.08 -7.34 17.63
C ALA A 95 3.73 -7.25 19.12
N ALA A 96 3.10 -6.16 19.56
CA ALA A 96 2.69 -5.93 20.95
C ALA A 96 1.27 -6.45 21.26
N ILE A 97 0.54 -6.96 20.25
CA ILE A 97 -0.76 -7.60 20.45
C ILE A 97 -0.51 -8.99 21.05
N GLY A 98 -1.22 -9.32 22.14
CA GLY A 98 -1.15 -10.63 22.78
C GLY A 98 -1.85 -11.72 21.96
N ASP A 99 -1.84 -12.95 22.48
CA ASP A 99 -2.46 -14.09 21.81
C ASP A 99 -3.96 -13.85 21.56
N GLN A 100 -4.36 -13.95 20.29
CA GLN A 100 -5.74 -13.83 19.85
C GLN A 100 -6.30 -15.20 19.44
N ASP A 101 -7.59 -15.27 19.11
CA ASP A 101 -8.17 -16.43 18.45
C ASP A 101 -7.44 -16.74 17.11
N ALA A 102 -7.46 -18.01 16.69
CA ALA A 102 -6.67 -18.48 15.54
C ALA A 102 -6.92 -17.68 14.24
N ARG A 103 -8.15 -17.18 14.04
CA ARG A 103 -8.52 -16.39 12.86
C ARG A 103 -7.92 -14.99 12.94
N SER A 104 -8.08 -14.33 14.08
CA SER A 104 -7.46 -13.02 14.35
C SER A 104 -5.94 -13.08 14.28
N GLN A 105 -5.32 -14.14 14.81
CA GLN A 105 -3.88 -14.35 14.74
C GLN A 105 -3.41 -14.48 13.29
N SER A 106 -4.13 -15.27 12.48
CA SER A 106 -3.82 -15.43 11.05
C SER A 106 -3.90 -14.10 10.27
N LEU A 107 -4.86 -13.23 10.62
CA LEU A 107 -4.95 -11.88 10.03
C LEU A 107 -3.78 -11.00 10.43
N ILE A 108 -3.40 -11.00 11.71
CA ILE A 108 -2.25 -10.25 12.22
C ILE A 108 -0.98 -10.69 11.51
N ASP A 109 -0.78 -12.00 11.34
CA ASP A 109 0.40 -12.55 10.67
C ASP A 109 0.45 -12.21 9.18
N LEU A 110 -0.69 -12.23 8.50
CA LEU A 110 -0.79 -11.77 7.11
C LEU A 110 -0.43 -10.29 6.99
N MET A 111 -0.94 -9.46 7.90
CA MET A 111 -0.63 -8.02 7.90
C MET A 111 0.84 -7.77 8.19
N LYS A 112 1.43 -8.49 9.16
CA LYS A 112 2.89 -8.45 9.43
C LYS A 112 3.71 -8.83 8.18
N LYS A 113 3.32 -9.89 7.46
CA LYS A 113 4.00 -10.31 6.21
C LYS A 113 3.91 -9.22 5.14
N SER A 114 2.72 -8.66 4.92
CA SER A 114 2.49 -7.57 3.95
C SER A 114 3.36 -6.35 4.26
N LEU A 115 3.38 -5.90 5.53
CA LEU A 115 4.17 -4.75 5.95
C LEU A 115 5.68 -4.96 5.74
N ARG A 116 6.21 -6.16 6.07
CA ARG A 116 7.62 -6.49 5.83
C ARG A 116 7.96 -6.44 4.34
N ALA A 117 7.12 -7.02 3.49
CA ALA A 117 7.32 -7.00 2.04
C ALA A 117 7.32 -5.55 1.51
N ARG A 118 6.42 -4.69 1.98
CA ARG A 118 6.38 -3.27 1.58
C ARG A 118 7.62 -2.50 2.02
N ILE A 119 8.12 -2.74 3.24
CA ILE A 119 9.37 -2.14 3.72
C ILE A 119 10.55 -2.59 2.84
N GLU A 120 10.65 -3.89 2.56
CA GLU A 120 11.70 -4.45 1.72
C GLU A 120 11.68 -3.83 0.32
N ILE A 121 10.50 -3.72 -0.30
CA ILE A 121 10.35 -3.05 -1.60
C ILE A 121 10.88 -1.61 -1.55
N LYS A 122 10.53 -0.83 -0.54
CA LYS A 122 11.00 0.57 -0.40
C LYS A 122 12.52 0.65 -0.22
N GLN A 123 13.10 -0.26 0.56
CA GLN A 123 14.55 -0.35 0.72
C GLN A 123 15.23 -0.68 -0.61
N LEU A 124 14.69 -1.64 -1.37
CA LEU A 124 15.19 -2.01 -2.68
C LEU A 124 15.07 -0.86 -3.68
N THR A 125 13.94 -0.13 -3.69
CA THR A 125 13.76 1.06 -4.54
C THR A 125 14.82 2.12 -4.24
N THR A 126 15.07 2.40 -2.96
CA THR A 126 16.08 3.38 -2.53
C THR A 126 17.49 2.96 -2.99
N ARG A 127 17.86 1.70 -2.76
CA ARG A 127 19.15 1.15 -3.21
C ARG A 127 19.29 1.19 -4.73
N ASN A 128 18.22 0.91 -5.47
CA ASN A 128 18.21 0.97 -6.93
C ASN A 128 18.45 2.41 -7.41
N THR A 129 17.75 3.40 -6.84
CA THR A 129 17.99 4.82 -7.14
C THR A 129 19.42 5.25 -6.85
N GLU A 130 20.02 4.80 -5.73
CA GLU A 130 21.42 5.08 -5.41
C GLU A 130 22.38 4.50 -6.46
N LEU A 131 22.17 3.25 -6.87
CA LEU A 131 22.98 2.60 -7.91
C LEU A 131 22.83 3.30 -9.26
N GLN A 132 21.62 3.72 -9.62
CA GLN A 132 21.37 4.47 -10.85
C GLN A 132 22.12 5.81 -10.84
N ASN A 133 22.08 6.55 -9.73
CA ASN A 133 22.81 7.80 -9.58
C ASN A 133 24.33 7.60 -9.73
N LYS A 134 24.88 6.52 -9.17
CA LYS A 134 26.30 6.17 -9.33
C LYS A 134 26.64 5.85 -10.79
N LEU A 135 25.78 5.11 -11.50
CA LEU A 135 25.97 4.83 -12.92
C LEU A 135 25.98 6.11 -13.76
N ASP A 136 25.07 7.05 -13.48
CA ASP A 136 25.01 8.31 -14.21
C ASP A 136 26.20 9.22 -13.92
N GLN A 137 26.73 9.18 -12.68
CA GLN A 137 28.00 9.83 -12.33
C GLN A 137 29.17 9.23 -13.12
N ILE A 138 29.26 7.91 -13.22
CA ILE A 138 30.32 7.22 -13.99
C ILE A 138 30.23 7.64 -15.47
N LYS A 139 29.05 7.66 -16.07
CA LYS A 139 28.86 8.11 -17.47
C LYS A 139 29.27 9.56 -17.68
N ALA A 140 28.97 10.44 -16.72
CA ALA A 140 29.39 11.84 -16.78
C ALA A 140 30.92 11.99 -16.71
N LEU A 141 31.57 11.21 -15.84
CA LEU A 141 33.03 11.15 -15.76
C LEU A 141 33.65 10.61 -17.03
N GLU A 142 33.09 9.53 -17.60
CA GLU A 142 33.52 8.95 -18.86
C GLU A 142 33.44 9.98 -20.00
N LYS A 143 32.31 10.69 -20.13
CA LYS A 143 32.14 11.77 -21.11
C LYS A 143 33.19 12.88 -20.91
N SER A 144 33.46 13.25 -19.66
CA SER A 144 34.46 14.28 -19.33
C SER A 144 35.89 13.83 -19.64
N LEU A 145 36.18 12.53 -19.52
CA LEU A 145 37.46 11.95 -19.94
C LEU A 145 37.59 11.91 -21.46
N GLN A 146 36.53 11.49 -22.16
CA GLN A 146 36.49 11.49 -23.63
C GLN A 146 36.69 12.89 -24.21
N GLN A 147 36.08 13.92 -23.60
CA GLN A 147 36.28 15.32 -24.00
C GLN A 147 37.71 15.80 -23.80
N ARG A 148 38.37 15.39 -22.71
CA ARG A 148 39.78 15.73 -22.46
C ARG A 148 40.75 15.00 -23.37
N ASN A 149 40.42 13.78 -23.78
CA ASN A 149 41.23 12.96 -24.69
C ASN A 149 40.90 13.19 -26.17
N ALA A 150 39.92 14.03 -26.49
CA ALA A 150 39.61 14.37 -27.86
C ALA A 150 40.80 15.14 -28.47
N PRO A 151 41.34 14.72 -29.62
CA PRO A 151 42.47 15.40 -30.24
C PRO A 151 42.08 16.85 -30.55
N PHE A 152 42.95 17.80 -30.18
CA PHE A 152 42.79 19.19 -30.60
C PHE A 152 42.71 19.22 -32.13
N LYS A 153 41.54 19.56 -32.66
CA LYS A 153 41.41 19.95 -34.07
C LYS A 153 42.22 21.22 -34.25
N THR A 154 43.43 21.09 -34.79
CA THR A 154 44.18 22.23 -35.32
C THR A 154 43.40 22.80 -36.51
N PRO A 155 43.27 24.14 -36.61
CA PRO A 155 42.57 24.82 -37.70
C PRO A 155 43.28 24.64 -39.05
#